data_AF-A0A023G9I8-F1
#
_entry.id   AF-A0A023G9I8-F1
#
_cell.length_a   1.000
_cell.length_b   1.000
_cell.length_c   1.000
_cell.angle_alpha   90.00
_cell.angle_beta   90.00
_cell.angle_gamma   90.00
#
_symmetry.space_group_name_H-M   'P 1'
#
loop_
_entity.id
_entity.type
_entity.pdbx_description
1 polymer ?
#
loop_
_entity_poly.entity_id
_entity_poly.type
_entity_poly.pdbx_seq_one_letter_code
_entity_poly.pdbx_strand_id
1 'polypeptide(L)'
;RLRSGIKASFLSMMKIFAVFLTFFVGEICCSQQKYCVIGNARIYDEKSYVSYTNPCQRRYCNLGNAIFVRIMTCRSVGAPKCRDPNQEGNHFPNCCTEKQWCTSEELQEMRMKEQNEKMQEVREQLLKQN
;
A
#
# COMPACT_ATOMS: atom_id res chain seq x y z
N ARG A 1 -27.03 10.05 74.25
CA ARG A 1 -25.82 9.42 73.65
C ARG A 1 -26.15 9.15 72.18
N LEU A 2 -25.35 9.71 71.26
CA LEU A 2 -25.20 9.41 69.81
C LEU A 2 -26.45 9.62 68.92
N ARG A 3 -26.61 10.75 68.19
CA ARG A 3 -26.06 11.05 66.84
C ARG A 3 -25.99 9.84 65.90
N SER A 4 -26.79 9.84 64.83
CA SER A 4 -26.31 10.08 63.45
C SER A 4 -27.43 9.81 62.44
N GLY A 5 -27.75 10.79 61.59
CA GLY A 5 -28.54 10.56 60.39
C GLY A 5 -27.68 10.03 59.25
N ILE A 6 -28.32 9.44 58.24
CA ILE A 6 -27.82 9.38 56.86
C ILE A 6 -29.04 9.57 55.93
N LYS A 7 -29.16 10.79 55.39
CA LYS A 7 -29.87 11.06 54.13
C LYS A 7 -28.91 10.78 52.97
N ALA A 8 -29.48 10.51 51.80
CA ALA A 8 -28.84 10.33 50.48
C ALA A 8 -28.16 8.96 50.31
N SER A 9 -28.37 8.19 49.24
CA SER A 9 -28.23 8.63 47.85
C SER A 9 -28.82 7.58 46.88
N PHE A 10 -30.09 7.71 46.48
CA PHE A 10 -30.68 6.93 45.37
C PHE A 10 -30.71 7.72 44.04
N LEU A 11 -29.97 8.83 43.96
CA LEU A 11 -29.84 9.69 42.77
C LEU A 11 -28.51 9.48 42.03
N SER A 12 -27.79 8.41 42.35
CA SER A 12 -26.47 8.08 41.77
C SER A 12 -26.53 7.02 40.66
N MET A 13 -27.71 6.44 40.37
CA MET A 13 -27.81 5.33 39.41
C MET A 13 -28.13 5.75 37.96
N MET A 14 -28.50 7.02 37.73
CA MET A 14 -28.85 7.52 36.39
C MET A 14 -27.72 8.27 35.65
N LYS A 15 -26.55 8.47 36.28
CA LYS A 15 -25.44 9.21 35.65
C LYS A 15 -24.35 8.33 35.04
N ILE A 16 -24.32 7.03 35.35
CA ILE A 16 -23.27 6.12 34.86
C ILE A 16 -23.57 5.66 33.42
N PHE A 17 -24.83 5.68 32.98
CA PHE A 17 -25.18 5.33 31.60
C PHE A 17 -24.83 6.41 30.57
N ALA A 18 -24.59 7.65 30.98
CA ALA A 18 -24.30 8.75 30.06
C ALA A 18 -22.83 8.81 29.59
N VAL A 19 -21.91 8.10 30.27
CA VAL A 19 -20.47 8.11 29.94
C VAL A 19 -20.12 7.06 28.87
N PHE A 20 -20.94 6.02 28.70
CA PHE A 20 -20.70 4.99 27.67
C PHE A 20 -21.25 5.36 26.28
N LEU A 21 -22.13 6.35 26.17
CA LEU A 21 -22.75 6.76 24.91
C LEU A 21 -21.95 7.82 24.13
N THR A 22 -21.01 8.52 24.76
CA THR A 22 -20.19 9.54 24.09
C THR A 22 -18.94 8.98 23.40
N PHE A 23 -18.53 7.73 23.69
CA PHE A 23 -17.40 7.10 23.03
C PHE A 23 -17.74 6.46 21.68
N PHE A 24 -19.02 6.28 21.34
CA PHE A 24 -19.46 5.67 20.08
C PHE A 24 -19.82 6.67 18.97
N VAL A 25 -19.70 7.97 19.23
CA VAL A 25 -19.90 9.04 18.23
C VAL A 25 -18.57 9.66 17.78
N GLY A 26 -17.44 9.03 18.14
CA GLY A 26 -16.19 9.19 17.41
C GLY A 26 -16.30 8.38 16.15
N GLU A 27 -17.11 8.87 15.20
CA GLU A 27 -17.28 8.32 13.87
C GLU A 27 -15.93 7.80 13.38
N ILE A 28 -15.89 6.49 13.19
CA ILE A 28 -14.86 5.79 12.45
C ILE A 28 -14.61 6.66 11.24
N CYS A 29 -13.45 7.34 11.24
CA CYS A 29 -13.02 8.15 10.13
C CYS A 29 -12.63 7.16 9.03
N CYS A 30 -13.64 6.58 8.38
CA CYS A 30 -13.54 5.95 7.09
C CYS A 30 -13.24 7.10 6.13
N SER A 31 -12.01 7.61 6.17
CA SER A 31 -11.46 8.28 5.00
C SER A 31 -11.65 7.27 3.89
N GLN A 32 -12.42 7.63 2.86
CA GLN A 32 -12.60 6.78 1.69
C GLN A 32 -11.24 6.67 1.02
N GLN A 33 -10.41 5.76 1.51
CA GLN A 33 -9.06 5.58 1.03
C GLN A 33 -9.19 5.09 -0.41
N LYS A 34 -8.66 5.87 -1.36
CA LYS A 34 -8.65 5.48 -2.77
C LYS A 34 -7.88 4.15 -2.89
N TYR A 35 -8.42 3.20 -3.65
CA TYR A 35 -7.78 1.91 -3.88
C TYR A 35 -8.02 1.42 -5.31
N CYS A 36 -7.08 0.63 -5.83
CA CYS A 36 -7.31 -0.18 -7.03
C CYS A 36 -7.75 -1.59 -6.64
N VAL A 37 -8.58 -2.20 -7.48
CA VAL A 37 -8.86 -3.64 -7.41
C VAL A 37 -8.05 -4.33 -8.50
N ILE A 38 -7.10 -5.17 -8.10
CA ILE A 38 -6.29 -5.97 -9.03
C ILE A 38 -6.49 -7.45 -8.71
N GLY A 39 -7.27 -8.15 -9.55
CA GLY A 39 -7.75 -9.49 -9.23
C GLY A 39 -8.67 -9.45 -8.00
N ASN A 40 -8.32 -10.20 -6.96
CA ASN A 40 -9.07 -10.24 -5.69
C ASN A 40 -8.45 -9.34 -4.60
N ALA A 41 -7.37 -8.62 -4.91
CA ALA A 41 -6.66 -7.78 -3.94
C ALA A 41 -7.08 -6.31 -4.09
N ARG A 42 -7.22 -5.62 -2.94
CA ARG A 42 -7.32 -4.17 -2.87
C ARG A 42 -5.95 -3.58 -2.61
N ILE A 43 -5.53 -2.66 -3.47
CA ILE A 43 -4.23 -2.00 -3.39
C ILE A 43 -4.44 -0.54 -3.04
N TYR A 44 -3.88 -0.13 -1.91
CA TYR A 44 -4.03 1.21 -1.32
C TYR A 44 -2.78 2.09 -1.50
N ASP A 45 -1.73 1.55 -2.14
CA ASP A 45 -0.45 2.22 -2.38
C ASP A 45 -0.17 2.27 -3.89
N GLU A 46 0.25 3.43 -4.38
CA GLU A 46 0.56 3.68 -5.80
C GLU A 46 1.77 2.88 -6.31
N LYS A 47 2.66 2.47 -5.40
CA LYS A 47 3.89 1.76 -5.78
C LYS A 47 3.74 0.26 -5.78
N SER A 48 2.69 -0.22 -5.14
CA SER A 48 2.38 -1.64 -5.07
C SER A 48 1.99 -2.16 -6.47
N TYR A 49 2.53 -3.32 -6.81
CA TYR A 49 2.27 -3.97 -8.09
C TYR A 49 2.03 -5.46 -7.92
N VAL A 50 1.34 -6.04 -8.91
CA VAL A 50 1.12 -7.48 -9.01
C VAL A 50 1.66 -7.96 -10.34
N SER A 51 2.56 -8.95 -10.29
CA SER A 51 3.14 -9.60 -11.47
C SER A 51 2.36 -10.88 -11.79
N TYR A 52 2.03 -11.08 -13.05
CA TYR A 52 1.29 -12.23 -13.56
C TYR A 52 2.15 -13.02 -14.55
N THR A 53 1.90 -14.33 -14.64
CA THR A 53 2.49 -15.21 -15.65
C THR A 53 1.63 -15.28 -16.91
N ASN A 54 0.31 -15.31 -16.77
CA ASN A 54 -0.62 -15.39 -17.90
C ASN A 54 -1.80 -14.40 -17.73
N PRO A 55 -1.92 -13.36 -18.57
CA PRO A 55 -0.91 -12.90 -19.53
C PRO A 55 0.35 -12.40 -18.79
N CYS A 56 1.52 -12.48 -19.43
CA CYS A 56 2.80 -12.06 -18.83
C CYS A 56 2.87 -10.54 -18.73
N GLN A 57 2.49 -10.00 -17.57
CA GLN A 57 2.39 -8.57 -17.34
C GLN A 57 2.52 -8.22 -15.86
N ARG A 58 2.81 -6.96 -15.59
CA ARG A 58 2.76 -6.36 -14.26
C ARG A 58 1.73 -5.26 -14.23
N ARG A 59 0.92 -5.21 -13.16
CA ARG A 59 -0.12 -4.20 -12.98
C ARG A 59 0.23 -3.31 -11.80
N TYR A 60 0.21 -2.01 -12.03
CA TYR A 60 0.47 -0.97 -11.03
C TYR A 60 -0.83 -0.22 -10.73
N CYS A 61 -1.03 0.10 -9.46
CA CYS A 61 -2.13 0.97 -9.05
C CYS A 61 -1.71 2.43 -9.15
N ASN A 62 -2.52 3.30 -9.77
CA ASN A 62 -2.34 4.75 -9.70
C ASN A 62 -3.53 5.33 -8.92
N LEU A 63 -3.25 6.12 -7.87
CA LEU A 63 -4.23 6.69 -6.95
C LEU A 63 -4.25 8.22 -7.00
N GLY A 64 -3.68 8.82 -8.06
CA GLY A 64 -3.54 10.27 -8.19
C GLY A 64 -4.88 10.97 -8.41
N ASN A 65 -4.96 11.82 -9.43
CA ASN A 65 -6.19 12.56 -9.70
C ASN A 65 -7.34 11.63 -10.11
N ALA A 66 -7.04 10.60 -10.90
CA ALA A 66 -7.97 9.54 -11.27
C ALA A 66 -7.38 8.18 -10.87
N ILE A 67 -8.22 7.29 -10.34
CA ILE A 67 -7.80 5.94 -10.00
C ILE A 67 -7.80 5.09 -11.27
N PHE A 68 -6.65 4.51 -11.63
CA PHE A 68 -6.57 3.57 -12.74
C PHE A 68 -5.45 2.55 -12.53
N VAL A 69 -5.55 1.43 -13.26
CA VAL A 69 -4.53 0.38 -13.25
C VAL A 69 -3.66 0.54 -14.50
N ARG A 70 -2.37 0.78 -14.30
CA ARG A 70 -1.39 0.80 -15.39
C ARG A 70 -0.87 -0.61 -15.63
N ILE A 71 -0.93 -1.06 -16.88
CA ILE A 71 -0.45 -2.39 -17.28
C ILE A 71 0.90 -2.24 -17.98
N MET A 72 1.90 -2.96 -17.49
CA MET A 72 3.20 -3.11 -18.11
C MET A 72 3.33 -4.51 -18.70
N THR A 73 3.48 -4.59 -20.01
CA THR A 73 3.72 -5.82 -20.76
C THR A 73 5.20 -5.95 -21.09
N CYS A 74 5.63 -7.11 -21.59
CA CYS A 74 7.02 -7.36 -21.97
C CYS A 74 7.58 -6.36 -23.01
N ARG A 75 6.71 -5.77 -23.84
CA ARG A 75 7.07 -4.77 -24.86
C ARG A 75 6.83 -3.33 -24.43
N SER A 76 6.32 -3.10 -23.22
CA SER A 76 6.07 -1.75 -22.72
C SER A 76 7.37 -1.00 -22.49
N VAL A 77 7.37 0.30 -22.78
CA VAL A 77 8.47 1.20 -22.42
C VAL A 77 8.64 1.19 -20.90
N GLY A 78 9.85 0.88 -20.44
CA GLY A 78 10.18 0.72 -19.01
C GLY A 78 10.10 -0.73 -18.49
N ALA A 79 9.70 -1.70 -19.31
CA ALA A 79 9.86 -3.11 -18.96
C ALA A 79 11.35 -3.46 -18.81
N PRO A 80 11.72 -4.38 -17.89
CA PRO A 80 13.10 -4.86 -17.74
C PRO A 80 13.68 -5.27 -19.09
N LYS A 81 14.95 -4.94 -19.36
CA LYS A 81 15.58 -5.21 -20.66
C LYS A 81 15.72 -6.72 -20.91
N CYS A 82 16.02 -7.46 -19.84
CA CYS A 82 16.31 -8.89 -19.83
C CYS A 82 15.62 -9.56 -18.63
N ARG A 83 15.71 -10.90 -18.56
CA ARG A 83 15.15 -11.73 -17.47
C ARG A 83 16.21 -12.02 -16.41
N ASP A 84 15.87 -11.84 -15.13
CA ASP A 84 16.79 -12.15 -14.03
C ASP A 84 16.74 -13.65 -13.71
N PRO A 85 17.84 -14.40 -13.93
CA PRO A 85 17.89 -15.83 -13.65
C PRO A 85 17.76 -16.16 -12.15
N ASN A 86 17.96 -15.18 -11.26
CA ASN A 86 17.88 -15.36 -9.81
C ASN A 86 16.51 -14.99 -9.24
N GLN A 87 15.61 -14.43 -10.05
CA GLN A 87 14.28 -14.07 -9.59
C GLN A 87 13.41 -15.33 -9.44
N GLU A 88 12.79 -15.49 -8.28
CA GLU A 88 11.92 -16.63 -8.01
C GLU A 88 10.64 -16.61 -8.86
N GLY A 89 10.23 -17.81 -9.29
CA GLY A 89 9.00 -18.03 -10.05
C GLY A 89 9.07 -17.57 -11.50
N ASN A 90 7.96 -17.81 -12.21
CA ASN A 90 7.82 -17.49 -13.64
C ASN A 90 6.85 -16.32 -13.87
N HIS A 91 6.85 -15.32 -12.99
CA HIS A 91 6.03 -14.12 -13.14
C HIS A 91 6.79 -13.05 -13.90
N PHE A 92 6.11 -12.00 -14.37
CA PHE A 92 6.76 -10.88 -15.05
C PHE A 92 7.95 -10.31 -14.25
N PRO A 93 9.13 -10.10 -14.87
CA PRO A 93 9.46 -10.24 -16.31
C PRO A 93 9.93 -11.64 -16.76
N ASN A 94 10.09 -12.63 -15.87
CA ASN A 94 10.66 -13.95 -16.22
C ASN A 94 9.85 -14.73 -17.27
N CYS A 95 8.53 -14.51 -17.34
CA CYS A 95 7.68 -15.09 -18.38
C CYS A 95 7.81 -14.43 -19.77
N CYS A 96 8.62 -13.37 -19.93
CA CYS A 96 8.84 -12.70 -21.22
C CYS A 96 9.84 -13.49 -22.08
N THR A 97 9.35 -14.50 -22.81
CA THR A 97 10.20 -15.40 -23.61
C THR A 97 10.95 -14.72 -24.75
N GLU A 98 10.47 -13.56 -25.20
CA GLU A 98 11.13 -12.75 -26.23
C GLU A 98 12.37 -11.99 -25.72
N LYS A 99 12.59 -11.93 -24.40
CA LYS A 99 13.75 -11.27 -23.79
C LYS A 99 14.84 -12.29 -23.47
N GLN A 100 16.09 -11.92 -23.65
CA GLN A 100 17.22 -12.75 -23.24
C GLN A 100 17.36 -12.78 -21.70
N TRP A 101 18.12 -13.77 -21.20
CA TRP A 101 18.57 -13.77 -19.81
C TRP A 101 19.64 -12.69 -19.61
N CYS A 102 19.60 -12.01 -18.48
CA CYS A 102 20.54 -10.95 -18.17
C CYS A 102 21.96 -11.49 -17.96
N THR A 103 22.96 -10.75 -18.44
CA THR A 103 24.35 -10.91 -17.98
C THR A 103 24.52 -10.36 -16.56
N SER A 104 25.61 -10.73 -15.89
CA SER A 104 25.94 -10.19 -14.56
C SER A 104 26.05 -8.65 -14.56
N GLU A 105 26.57 -8.07 -15.65
CA GLU A 105 26.68 -6.62 -15.83
C GLU A 105 25.31 -5.95 -15.97
N GLU A 106 24.42 -6.52 -16.79
CA GLU A 106 23.05 -6.01 -16.95
C GLU A 106 22.25 -6.09 -15.65
N LEU A 107 22.43 -7.17 -14.87
CA LEU A 107 21.82 -7.31 -13.54
C LEU A 107 22.31 -6.22 -12.58
N GLN A 108 23.62 -5.96 -12.57
CA GLN A 108 24.19 -4.91 -11.71
C GLN A 108 23.67 -3.52 -12.13
N GLU A 109 23.59 -3.24 -13.42
CA GLU A 109 23.06 -1.99 -13.95
C GLU A 109 21.60 -1.78 -13.53
N MET A 110 20.76 -2.80 -13.64
CA MET A 110 19.36 -2.74 -13.19
C MET A 110 19.24 -2.49 -11.68
N ARG A 111 20.03 -3.19 -10.85
CA ARG A 111 20.01 -2.99 -9.39
C ARG A 111 20.47 -1.58 -9.00
N MET A 112 21.53 -1.08 -9.62
CA MET A 112 22.00 0.29 -9.39
C MET A 112 20.96 1.31 -9.82
N LYS A 113 20.29 1.09 -10.95
CA LYS A 113 19.20 1.95 -11.42
C LYS A 113 18.05 1.99 -10.41
N GLU A 114 17.58 0.84 -9.93
CA GLU A 114 16.52 0.75 -8.91
C GLU A 114 16.91 1.44 -7.60
N GLN A 115 18.17 1.29 -7.16
CA GLN A 115 18.67 1.97 -5.97
C GLN A 115 18.73 3.49 -6.16
N ASN A 116 19.20 3.96 -7.31
CA ASN A 116 19.28 5.38 -7.63
C ASN A 116 17.88 6.03 -7.70
N GLU A 117 16.91 5.36 -8.33
CA GLU A 117 15.52 5.83 -8.37
C GLU A 117 14.93 5.94 -6.96
N LYS A 118 15.17 4.95 -6.09
CA LYS A 118 14.76 5.01 -4.68
C LYS A 118 15.43 6.16 -3.92
N MET A 119 16.73 6.38 -4.13
CA MET A 119 17.44 7.47 -3.45
C MET A 119 16.95 8.85 -3.90
N GLN A 120 16.70 9.03 -5.20
CA GLN A 120 16.14 10.27 -5.74
C GLN A 120 14.76 10.54 -5.13
N GLU A 121 13.92 9.51 -5.04
CA GLU A 121 12.61 9.64 -4.42
C GLU A 121 12.70 10.03 -2.93
N VAL A 122 13.55 9.36 -2.14
CA VAL A 122 13.74 9.70 -0.73
C VAL A 122 14.21 11.15 -0.59
N ARG A 123 15.13 11.60 -1.45
CA ARG A 123 15.58 12.99 -1.47
C ARG A 123 14.45 13.97 -1.77
N GLU A 124 13.60 13.70 -2.75
CA GLU A 124 12.44 14.54 -3.07
C GLU A 124 11.43 14.60 -1.93
N GLN A 125 11.20 13.48 -1.24
CA GLN A 125 10.30 13.45 -0.08
C GLN A 125 10.83 14.31 1.07
N LEU A 126 12.14 14.22 1.36
CA LEU A 126 12.79 15.07 2.37
C LEU A 126 12.73 16.56 2.00
N LEU A 127 12.85 16.91 0.72
CA LEU A 127 12.74 18.28 0.24
C LEU A 127 11.32 18.84 0.31
N LYS A 128 10.29 18.01 0.17
CA LYS A 128 8.87 18.42 0.28
C LYS A 128 8.39 18.55 1.73
N GLN A 129 9.14 18.02 2.70
CA GLN A 129 8.82 18.08 4.12
C GLN A 129 9.45 19.28 4.84
N ASN A 130 10.39 19.97 4.20
CA ASN A 130 11.02 21.21 4.66
C ASN A 130 10.49 22.42 3.89
#